data_AF-A0A1H5ES69-F1
#
_entry.id   AF-A0A1H5ES69-F1
#
_cell.length_a   1.000
_cell.length_b   1.000
_cell.length_c   1.000
_cell.angle_alpha   90.00
_cell.angle_beta   90.00
_cell.angle_gamma   90.00
#
_symmetry.space_group_name_H-M   'P 1'
#
loop_
_entity.id
_entity.type
_entity.pdbx_description
1 polymer ?
#
loop_
_entity_poly.entity_id
_entity_poly.type
_entity_poly.pdbx_seq_one_letter_code
_entity_poly.pdbx_strand_id
1 'polypeptide(L)'
;MNDDELLARLKAADPALTRSAPPPDIDQLVEATLNTVTPTAPLGAGAPPVRSRRHLLGLAAAVGLLVLGGGIGAGVMANGGGGGTSNNQAGGGSSAAAGALRLTVEGGFAKCMAPTPESLRTYPTLFIGTVTSIKGTVVTFRVDHWLKGGTARTVVLDSDTSRPEALTFGDGERYIVAAEDGVVPVCGANGVTADDIPKFRKAYGK
;
A
#
# COMPACT_ATOMS: atom_id res chain seq x y z
N MET A 1 16.11 -31.82 33.69
CA MET A 1 16.60 -30.46 33.41
C MET A 1 15.58 -29.51 34.00
N ASN A 2 15.95 -28.72 35.00
CA ASN A 2 15.07 -27.75 35.65
C ASN A 2 15.32 -26.34 35.08
N ASP A 3 14.41 -25.40 35.34
CA ASP A 3 14.48 -24.05 34.80
C ASP A 3 15.73 -23.30 35.27
N ASP A 4 16.23 -23.59 36.47
CA ASP A 4 17.45 -23.00 37.01
C ASP A 4 18.71 -23.46 36.25
N GLU A 5 18.77 -24.73 35.85
CA GLU A 5 19.86 -25.28 35.03
C GLU A 5 19.83 -24.68 33.62
N LEU A 6 18.63 -24.46 33.06
CA LEU A 6 18.47 -23.82 31.77
C LEU A 6 18.89 -22.34 31.83
N LEU A 7 18.47 -21.62 32.86
CA LEU A 7 18.84 -20.22 33.10
C LEU A 7 20.35 -20.07 33.32
N ALA A 8 20.97 -20.98 34.06
CA ALA A 8 22.41 -21.00 34.29
C ALA A 8 23.18 -21.21 32.98
N ARG A 9 22.72 -22.12 32.12
CA ARG A 9 23.31 -22.33 30.79
C ARG A 9 23.13 -21.12 29.88
N LEU A 10 21.96 -20.47 29.91
CA LEU A 10 21.69 -19.28 29.11
C LEU A 10 22.61 -18.12 29.51
N LYS A 11 22.78 -17.89 30.82
CA LYS A 11 23.70 -16.88 31.36
C LYS A 11 25.16 -17.20 31.06
N ALA A 12 25.57 -18.47 31.15
CA ALA A 12 26.93 -18.88 30.84
C ALA A 12 27.29 -18.69 29.34
N ALA A 13 26.29 -18.74 28.46
CA ALA A 13 26.46 -18.52 27.03
C ALA A 13 26.23 -17.05 26.60
N ASP A 14 25.92 -16.14 27.53
CA ASP A 14 25.66 -14.73 27.21
C ASP A 14 26.97 -13.96 27.00
N PRO A 15 27.30 -13.55 25.75
CA PRO A 15 28.52 -12.79 25.46
C PRO A 15 28.51 -11.41 26.13
N ALA A 16 27.35 -10.84 26.48
CA ALA A 16 27.27 -9.54 27.16
C ALA A 16 27.74 -9.60 28.62
N LEU A 17 27.80 -10.79 29.22
CA LEU A 17 28.33 -10.99 30.57
C LEU A 17 29.86 -11.17 30.59
N THR A 18 30.49 -11.30 29.41
CA THR A 18 31.96 -11.34 29.32
C THR A 18 32.53 -9.92 29.41
N ARG A 19 32.95 -9.52 30.62
CA ARG A 19 33.54 -8.18 30.90
C ARG A 19 34.88 -7.90 30.19
N SER A 20 35.40 -8.83 29.40
CA SER A 20 36.74 -8.76 28.81
C SER A 20 36.75 -9.29 27.38
N ALA A 21 35.82 -8.81 26.55
CA ALA A 21 35.99 -8.90 25.10
C ALA A 21 36.96 -7.78 24.67
N PRO A 22 38.06 -8.08 23.97
CA PRO A 22 38.83 -7.06 23.27
C PRO A 22 37.91 -6.24 22.36
N PRO A 23 38.12 -4.92 22.22
CA PRO A 23 37.33 -4.13 21.30
C PRO A 23 37.47 -4.72 19.88
N PRO A 24 36.37 -4.83 19.13
CA PRO A 24 36.44 -5.33 17.78
C PRO A 24 37.29 -4.40 16.92
N ASP A 25 38.14 -5.00 16.07
CA ASP A 25 38.84 -4.26 15.03
C ASP A 25 37.83 -3.91 13.93
N ILE A 26 37.35 -2.67 13.96
CA ILE A 26 36.31 -2.18 13.04
C ILE A 26 36.83 -2.19 11.60
N ASP A 27 38.11 -1.88 11.38
CA ASP A 27 38.69 -1.84 10.04
C ASP A 27 38.74 -3.25 9.46
N GLN A 28 39.17 -4.24 10.26
CA GLN A 28 39.15 -5.65 9.85
C GLN A 28 37.73 -6.17 9.57
N LEU A 29 36.73 -5.76 10.35
CA LEU A 29 35.33 -6.15 10.14
C LEU A 29 34.73 -5.54 8.87
N VAL A 30 35.06 -4.28 8.57
CA VAL A 30 34.64 -3.60 7.35
C VAL A 30 35.30 -4.27 6.14
N GLU A 31 36.61 -4.54 6.19
CA GLU A 31 37.30 -5.26 5.14
C GLU A 31 36.76 -6.68 4.96
N ALA A 32 36.50 -7.41 6.05
CA ALA A 32 35.90 -8.73 5.97
C ALA A 32 34.52 -8.66 5.28
N THR A 33 33.68 -7.69 5.62
CA THR A 33 32.36 -7.53 4.99
C THR A 33 32.47 -7.21 3.50
N LEU A 34 33.40 -6.34 3.11
CA LEU A 34 33.62 -5.98 1.72
C LEU A 34 34.25 -7.11 0.90
N ASN A 35 35.09 -7.94 1.52
CA ASN A 35 35.80 -9.03 0.87
C ASN A 35 35.08 -10.39 1.02
N THR A 36 33.98 -10.46 1.78
CA THR A 36 33.16 -11.67 1.90
C THR A 36 32.32 -11.81 0.64
N VAL A 37 32.90 -12.49 -0.35
CA VAL A 37 32.12 -13.06 -1.44
C VAL A 37 31.29 -14.18 -0.84
N THR A 38 29.98 -13.97 -0.68
CA THR A 38 29.06 -15.04 -0.31
C THR A 38 29.11 -16.08 -1.42
N PRO A 39 29.62 -17.32 -1.20
CA PRO A 39 29.51 -18.34 -2.22
C PRO A 39 28.02 -18.58 -2.41
N THR A 40 27.50 -18.19 -3.57
CA THR A 40 26.22 -18.69 -4.04
C THR A 40 26.43 -20.18 -4.21
N ALA A 41 25.93 -20.97 -3.24
CA ALA A 41 25.96 -22.40 -3.35
C ALA A 41 25.28 -22.77 -4.68
N PRO A 42 25.95 -23.49 -5.60
CA PRO A 42 25.23 -24.06 -6.72
C PRO A 42 24.16 -24.97 -6.14
N LEU A 43 22.92 -24.76 -6.57
CA LEU A 43 21.86 -25.76 -6.42
C LEU A 43 22.32 -27.02 -7.16
N GLY A 44 23.01 -27.91 -6.46
CA GLY A 44 23.45 -29.19 -6.98
C GLY A 44 24.91 -29.50 -6.70
N ALA A 45 25.16 -30.22 -5.60
CA ALA A 45 25.83 -31.52 -5.59
C ALA A 45 26.34 -31.88 -4.18
N GLY A 46 25.78 -32.95 -3.60
CA GLY A 46 26.54 -33.87 -2.77
C GLY A 46 26.59 -33.63 -1.25
N ALA A 47 25.46 -33.74 -0.56
CA ALA A 47 25.49 -34.26 0.82
C ALA A 47 25.61 -35.80 0.78
N PRO A 48 26.44 -36.44 1.63
CA PRO A 48 26.59 -37.90 1.63
C PRO A 48 25.29 -38.60 2.09
N PRO A 49 24.93 -39.76 1.51
CA PRO A 49 23.67 -40.43 1.82
C PRO A 49 23.76 -41.18 3.16
N VAL A 50 23.06 -40.68 4.18
CA VAL A 50 22.72 -41.50 5.36
C VAL A 50 21.57 -42.42 4.95
N ARG A 51 21.92 -43.68 4.74
CA ARG A 51 21.00 -44.76 4.34
C ARG A 51 20.31 -45.36 5.58
N SER A 52 19.07 -45.82 5.37
CA SER A 52 18.36 -46.88 6.13
C SER A 52 17.48 -46.35 7.28
N ARG A 53 16.20 -46.74 7.50
CA ARG A 53 15.33 -47.76 6.87
C ARG A 53 13.90 -47.55 7.43
N ARG A 54 12.89 -47.69 6.55
CA ARG A 54 11.48 -48.11 6.84
C ARG A 54 10.59 -47.04 7.52
N HIS A 55 9.26 -46.90 7.29
CA HIS A 55 8.20 -47.75 6.74
C HIS A 55 7.09 -46.88 6.08
N LEU A 56 6.60 -47.34 4.92
CA LEU A 56 5.20 -47.49 4.47
C LEU A 56 4.14 -46.37 4.68
N LEU A 57 3.59 -45.95 3.53
CA LEU A 57 2.16 -45.80 3.16
C LEU A 57 1.21 -44.98 4.05
N GLY A 58 0.60 -43.96 3.44
CA GLY A 58 -0.64 -43.32 3.90
C GLY A 58 -1.34 -42.59 2.77
N LEU A 59 -2.32 -43.25 2.15
CA LEU A 59 -3.20 -42.80 1.08
C LEU A 59 -4.57 -42.54 1.71
N ALA A 60 -5.17 -41.35 1.57
CA ALA A 60 -6.59 -41.16 1.88
C ALA A 60 -7.17 -39.95 1.10
N ALA A 61 -8.07 -40.27 0.18
CA ALA A 61 -8.99 -39.35 -0.48
C ALA A 61 -10.28 -39.22 0.33
N ALA A 62 -10.93 -38.06 0.30
CA ALA A 62 -12.37 -37.95 0.57
C ALA A 62 -12.98 -36.73 -0.13
N VAL A 63 -13.96 -37.03 -0.98
CA VAL A 63 -14.87 -36.13 -1.68
C VAL A 63 -15.98 -35.68 -0.71
N GLY A 64 -16.40 -34.41 -0.79
CA GLY A 64 -17.61 -33.91 -0.14
C GLY A 64 -18.30 -32.86 -1.03
N LEU A 65 -19.44 -33.24 -1.59
CA LEU A 65 -20.31 -32.47 -2.48
C LEU A 65 -21.69 -32.39 -1.80
N LEU A 66 -22.51 -31.40 -2.18
CA LEU A 66 -23.96 -31.20 -1.89
C LEU A 66 -24.25 -30.31 -0.65
N VAL A 67 -25.22 -29.38 -0.59
CA VAL A 67 -26.28 -28.90 -1.51
C VAL A 67 -27.08 -27.76 -0.83
N LEU A 68 -27.63 -26.86 -1.66
CA LEU A 68 -28.87 -26.04 -1.56
C LEU A 68 -29.32 -25.33 -0.26
N GLY A 69 -29.75 -24.07 -0.46
CA GLY A 69 -30.72 -23.32 0.36
C GLY A 69 -30.24 -21.86 0.48
N GLY A 70 -30.83 -20.84 -0.14
CA GLY A 70 -32.25 -20.55 -0.39
C GLY A 70 -32.53 -19.20 0.27
N GLY A 71 -32.80 -18.15 -0.53
CA GLY A 71 -33.03 -16.80 0.02
C GLY A 71 -33.20 -15.73 -1.04
N ILE A 72 -34.29 -15.80 -1.81
CA ILE A 72 -34.77 -14.71 -2.66
C ILE A 72 -35.54 -13.75 -1.76
N GLY A 73 -34.98 -12.57 -1.51
CA GLY A 73 -35.68 -11.43 -0.91
C GLY A 73 -36.06 -10.44 -2.00
N ALA A 74 -37.27 -10.57 -2.52
CA ALA A 74 -37.87 -9.63 -3.46
C ALA A 74 -38.22 -8.30 -2.77
N GLY A 75 -37.84 -7.19 -3.39
CA GLY A 75 -38.19 -5.83 -2.98
C GLY A 75 -38.19 -4.88 -4.17
N VAL A 76 -38.95 -5.21 -5.21
CA VAL A 76 -39.25 -4.30 -6.32
C VAL A 76 -40.61 -3.66 -6.05
N MET A 77 -40.62 -2.35 -5.81
CA MET A 77 -41.76 -1.49 -6.10
C MET A 77 -41.44 -0.74 -7.39
N ALA A 78 -42.36 -0.88 -8.35
CA ALA A 78 -42.39 -0.26 -9.68
C ALA A 78 -42.40 1.29 -9.61
N ASN A 79 -42.26 2.10 -10.65
CA ASN A 79 -42.48 1.97 -12.09
C ASN A 79 -41.87 3.23 -12.74
N GLY A 80 -41.32 3.15 -13.95
CA GLY A 80 -40.84 4.35 -14.63
C GLY A 80 -40.06 4.15 -15.93
N GLY A 81 -40.61 3.36 -16.87
CA GLY A 81 -40.57 3.62 -18.32
C GLY A 81 -39.22 3.66 -19.05
N GLY A 82 -39.12 2.84 -20.10
CA GLY A 82 -38.36 3.17 -21.31
C GLY A 82 -37.20 2.23 -21.61
N GLY A 83 -37.43 1.31 -22.53
CA GLY A 83 -36.39 0.45 -23.09
C GLY A 83 -35.30 1.25 -23.82
N GLY A 84 -34.10 0.67 -23.83
CA GLY A 84 -32.96 1.21 -24.57
C GLY A 84 -31.69 0.46 -24.18
N THR A 85 -31.37 -0.59 -24.94
CA THR A 85 -30.02 -1.10 -25.08
C THR A 85 -29.08 0.04 -25.47
N SER A 86 -28.17 0.43 -24.59
CA SER A 86 -27.10 1.38 -24.92
C SER A 86 -25.81 0.98 -24.22
N ASN A 87 -24.92 0.36 -24.99
CA ASN A 87 -23.48 0.50 -24.77
C ASN A 87 -23.16 1.99 -24.70
N ASN A 88 -22.49 2.45 -23.65
CA ASN A 88 -21.89 3.77 -23.63
C ASN A 88 -20.55 3.72 -22.88
N GLN A 89 -19.52 3.45 -23.68
CA GLN A 89 -18.30 4.22 -23.60
C GLN A 89 -18.64 5.71 -23.67
N ALA A 90 -18.31 6.46 -22.62
CA ALA A 90 -18.37 7.91 -22.63
C ALA A 90 -17.20 8.46 -21.84
N GLY A 91 -16.07 8.65 -22.54
CA GLY A 91 -15.20 9.77 -22.24
C GLY A 91 -15.98 11.06 -22.54
N GLY A 92 -16.03 11.96 -21.57
CA GLY A 92 -16.79 13.20 -21.71
C GLY A 92 -16.88 13.92 -20.39
N GLY A 93 -16.12 15.02 -20.27
CA GLY A 93 -16.16 15.90 -19.11
C GLY A 93 -17.58 16.35 -18.81
N SER A 94 -18.11 15.91 -17.67
CA SER A 94 -19.41 16.36 -17.19
C SER A 94 -19.21 17.59 -16.31
N SER A 95 -19.41 18.76 -16.92
CA SER A 95 -19.71 20.00 -16.22
C SER A 95 -21.14 19.89 -15.65
N ALA A 96 -21.28 19.22 -14.51
CA ALA A 96 -22.51 19.18 -13.74
C ALA A 96 -22.44 20.25 -12.64
N ALA A 97 -23.55 20.94 -12.37
CA ALA A 97 -23.73 21.92 -11.28
C ALA A 97 -22.91 21.50 -10.05
N ALA A 98 -21.88 22.28 -9.73
CA ALA A 98 -20.60 21.80 -9.17
C ALA A 98 -20.74 20.91 -7.91
N GLY A 99 -21.05 19.64 -8.12
CA GLY A 99 -21.02 18.61 -7.10
C GLY A 99 -19.58 18.34 -6.66
N ALA A 100 -19.42 17.79 -5.47
CA ALA A 100 -18.11 17.35 -5.01
C ALA A 100 -17.56 16.25 -5.95
N LEU A 101 -16.30 16.38 -6.35
CA LEU A 101 -15.61 15.32 -7.07
C LEU A 101 -15.39 14.15 -6.11
N ARG A 102 -15.78 12.94 -6.52
CA ARG A 102 -15.58 11.71 -5.74
C ARG A 102 -14.34 10.99 -6.24
N LEU A 103 -13.47 10.61 -5.31
CA LEU A 103 -12.26 9.84 -5.56
C LEU A 103 -12.21 8.64 -4.62
N THR A 104 -11.45 7.63 -5.02
CA THR A 104 -11.17 6.43 -4.21
C THR A 104 -9.67 6.18 -4.18
N VAL A 105 -9.18 5.50 -3.14
CA VAL A 105 -7.79 5.01 -3.10
C VAL A 105 -7.76 3.57 -3.58
N GLU A 106 -6.83 3.26 -4.48
CA GLU A 106 -6.51 1.89 -4.85
C GLU A 106 -5.09 1.53 -4.40
N GLY A 107 -4.96 0.40 -3.73
CA GLY A 107 -3.70 -0.12 -3.24
C GLY A 107 -2.80 -0.65 -4.36
N GLY A 108 -1.49 -0.66 -4.12
CA GLY A 108 -0.51 -1.29 -4.99
C GLY A 108 0.70 -1.75 -4.20
N PHE A 109 1.31 -2.87 -4.58
CA PHE A 109 2.42 -3.50 -3.85
C PHE A 109 3.81 -2.95 -4.22
N ALA A 110 3.88 -1.69 -4.66
CA ALA A 110 5.12 -1.08 -5.15
C ALA A 110 5.85 -0.30 -4.05
N LYS A 111 7.18 -0.16 -4.21
CA LYS A 111 7.97 0.81 -3.44
C LYS A 111 7.70 2.20 -3.99
N CYS A 112 7.27 3.13 -3.14
CA CYS A 112 7.01 4.49 -3.57
C CYS A 112 8.31 5.25 -3.86
N MET A 113 8.29 6.02 -4.94
CA MET A 113 9.32 7.01 -5.26
C MET A 113 8.83 8.39 -4.80
N ALA A 114 9.76 9.26 -4.42
CA ALA A 114 9.42 10.64 -4.10
C ALA A 114 8.80 11.34 -5.33
N PRO A 115 7.62 11.99 -5.18
CA PRO A 115 6.97 12.67 -6.28
C PRO A 115 7.79 13.86 -6.79
N THR A 116 7.88 13.98 -8.11
CA THR A 116 8.48 15.13 -8.82
C THR A 116 7.43 15.81 -9.71
N PRO A 117 7.57 17.10 -10.04
CA PRO A 117 6.64 17.77 -10.95
C PRO A 117 6.44 17.00 -12.26
N GLU A 118 7.53 16.49 -12.85
CA GLU A 118 7.54 15.69 -14.07
C GLU A 118 6.73 14.40 -13.91
N SER A 119 6.94 13.66 -12.82
CA SER A 119 6.18 12.44 -12.55
C SER A 119 4.68 12.70 -12.43
N LEU A 120 4.29 13.83 -11.82
CA LEU A 120 2.89 14.18 -11.60
C LEU A 120 2.18 14.73 -12.85
N ARG A 121 2.93 15.11 -13.91
CA ARG A 121 2.33 15.65 -15.15
C ARG A 121 1.54 14.59 -15.91
N THR A 122 1.80 13.31 -15.65
CA THR A 122 1.12 12.17 -16.28
C THR A 122 -0.34 12.10 -15.85
N TYR A 123 -0.64 12.31 -14.57
CA TYR A 123 -2.00 12.25 -14.03
C TYR A 123 -2.92 13.28 -14.68
N PRO A 124 -4.13 12.90 -15.12
CA PRO A 124 -5.10 13.84 -15.71
C PRO A 124 -5.67 14.82 -14.68
N THR A 125 -5.79 14.40 -13.42
CA THR A 125 -6.34 15.20 -12.33
C THR A 125 -5.27 15.48 -11.29
N LEU A 126 -5.05 16.75 -10.96
CA LEU A 126 -4.06 17.16 -9.97
C LEU A 126 -4.51 18.45 -9.27
N PHE A 127 -4.58 18.44 -7.95
CA PHE A 127 -4.97 19.62 -7.17
C PHE A 127 -4.19 19.75 -5.88
N ILE A 128 -4.16 20.98 -5.37
CA ILE A 128 -3.76 21.32 -4.01
C ILE A 128 -5.03 21.55 -3.21
N GLY A 129 -5.17 20.87 -2.08
CA GLY A 129 -6.35 20.98 -1.24
C GLY A 129 -6.03 20.91 0.24
N THR A 130 -6.89 21.53 1.04
CA THR A 130 -6.84 21.50 2.50
C THR A 130 -7.92 20.54 3.00
N VAL A 131 -7.57 19.64 3.91
CA VAL A 131 -8.54 18.73 4.55
C VAL A 131 -9.46 19.52 5.46
N THR A 132 -10.77 19.34 5.31
CA THR A 132 -11.79 20.03 6.10
C THR A 132 -12.64 19.09 6.96
N SER A 133 -12.56 17.78 6.73
CA SER A 133 -13.22 16.78 7.56
C SER A 133 -12.67 15.40 7.28
N ILE A 134 -12.52 14.60 8.34
CA ILE A 134 -12.23 13.16 8.27
C ILE A 134 -13.35 12.43 9.03
N LYS A 135 -14.05 11.51 8.36
CA LYS A 135 -15.15 10.72 8.93
C LYS A 135 -15.00 9.26 8.52
N GLY A 136 -14.50 8.43 9.43
CA GLY A 136 -14.18 7.04 9.10
C GLY A 136 -13.13 7.00 7.98
N THR A 137 -13.46 6.35 6.87
CA THR A 137 -12.59 6.27 5.68
C THR A 137 -12.74 7.45 4.72
N VAL A 138 -13.66 8.38 5.00
CA VAL A 138 -14.00 9.46 4.09
C VAL A 138 -13.29 10.75 4.49
N VAL A 139 -12.44 11.25 3.59
CA VAL A 139 -11.70 12.51 3.73
C VAL A 139 -12.29 13.54 2.78
N THR A 140 -12.62 14.72 3.30
CA THR A 140 -13.12 15.84 2.49
C THR A 140 -12.05 16.92 2.38
N PHE A 141 -11.78 17.34 1.15
CA PHE A 141 -10.88 18.45 0.83
C PHE A 141 -11.67 19.64 0.32
N ARG A 142 -11.29 20.84 0.78
CA ARG A 142 -11.54 22.07 0.04
C ARG A 142 -10.39 22.26 -0.95
N VAL A 143 -10.72 22.37 -2.23
CA VAL A 143 -9.71 22.60 -3.27
C VAL A 143 -9.22 24.04 -3.18
N ASP A 144 -7.92 24.21 -3.00
CA ASP A 144 -7.26 25.51 -2.99
C ASP A 144 -6.90 25.91 -4.43
N HIS A 145 -6.28 24.99 -5.19
CA HIS A 145 -5.86 25.23 -6.56
C HIS A 145 -5.91 23.95 -7.41
N TRP A 146 -6.42 24.08 -8.63
CA TRP A 146 -6.25 23.05 -9.66
C TRP A 146 -4.93 23.23 -10.39
N LEU A 147 -4.07 22.22 -10.30
CA LEU A 147 -2.86 22.13 -11.13
C LEU A 147 -3.20 21.53 -12.50
N LYS A 148 -4.17 20.60 -12.56
CA LYS A 148 -4.64 19.97 -13.81
C LYS A 148 -6.07 19.42 -13.69
N GLY A 149 -6.85 19.57 -14.76
CA GLY A 149 -8.01 18.72 -15.08
C GLY A 149 -9.32 18.88 -14.31
N GLY A 150 -9.48 19.86 -13.40
CA GLY A 150 -10.71 19.99 -12.62
C GLY A 150 -11.16 21.42 -12.34
N THR A 151 -12.42 21.54 -11.88
CA THR A 151 -13.07 22.81 -11.51
C THR A 151 -13.90 22.72 -10.22
N ALA A 152 -14.04 21.52 -9.64
CA ALA A 152 -14.79 21.32 -8.41
C ALA A 152 -14.13 22.07 -7.23
N ARG A 153 -14.95 22.58 -6.32
CA ARG A 153 -14.48 23.28 -5.10
C ARG A 153 -14.23 22.32 -3.93
N THR A 154 -14.83 21.15 -3.99
CA THR A 154 -14.78 20.12 -2.96
C THR A 154 -14.44 18.79 -3.60
N VAL A 155 -13.55 18.05 -2.97
CA VAL A 155 -13.21 16.68 -3.33
C VAL A 155 -13.49 15.81 -2.12
N VAL A 156 -14.12 14.66 -2.33
CA VAL A 156 -14.30 13.66 -1.28
C VAL A 156 -13.60 12.39 -1.72
N LEU A 157 -12.66 11.96 -0.88
CA LEU A 157 -11.84 10.77 -1.07
C LEU A 157 -12.30 9.69 -0.10
N ASP A 158 -12.57 8.50 -0.59
CA ASP A 158 -12.67 7.30 0.23
C ASP A 158 -11.31 6.59 0.24
N SER A 159 -10.65 6.58 1.41
CA SER A 159 -9.27 6.09 1.55
C SER A 159 -9.16 4.63 2.00
N ASP A 160 -10.27 3.89 2.09
CA ASP A 160 -10.33 2.48 2.54
C ASP A 160 -9.24 2.12 3.56
N THR A 161 -9.43 2.54 4.81
CA THR A 161 -8.43 2.36 5.88
C THR A 161 -8.29 0.92 6.35
N SER A 162 -8.98 -0.04 5.73
CA SER A 162 -8.83 -1.47 6.05
C SER A 162 -7.51 -2.06 5.56
N ARG A 163 -6.78 -1.32 4.72
CA ARG A 163 -5.50 -1.74 4.13
C ARG A 163 -4.32 -1.11 4.86
N PRO A 164 -3.22 -1.85 5.08
CA PRO A 164 -2.04 -1.33 5.77
C PRO A 164 -1.35 -0.21 4.99
N GLU A 165 -1.54 -0.13 3.67
CA GLU A 165 -1.00 0.94 2.81
C GLU A 165 -1.97 2.13 2.64
N ALA A 166 -2.98 2.26 3.51
CA ALA A 166 -3.94 3.36 3.41
C ALA A 166 -3.27 4.74 3.56
N LEU A 167 -3.78 5.69 2.79
CA LEU A 167 -3.34 7.08 2.88
C LEU A 167 -3.88 7.73 4.14
N THR A 168 -2.97 8.23 4.97
CA THR A 168 -3.31 9.00 6.18
C THR A 168 -3.35 10.48 5.85
N PHE A 169 -4.34 11.18 6.37
CA PHE A 169 -4.51 12.63 6.24
C PHE A 169 -4.73 13.26 7.61
N GLY A 170 -4.19 14.44 7.82
CA GLY A 170 -4.44 15.28 9.00
C GLY A 170 -5.54 16.32 8.73
N ASP A 171 -6.41 16.56 9.72
CA ASP A 171 -7.42 17.62 9.63
C ASP A 171 -6.76 19.00 9.57
N GLY A 172 -7.23 19.87 8.67
CA GLY A 172 -6.66 21.20 8.44
C GLY A 172 -5.33 21.20 7.67
N GLU A 173 -4.74 20.05 7.37
CA GLU A 173 -3.49 19.96 6.62
C GLU A 173 -3.71 20.09 5.11
N ARG A 174 -2.65 20.51 4.41
CA ARG A 174 -2.67 20.76 2.97
C ARG A 174 -1.85 19.72 2.22
N TYR A 175 -2.42 19.20 1.16
CA TYR A 175 -1.84 18.12 0.36
C TYR A 175 -1.89 18.45 -1.13
N ILE A 176 -1.00 17.81 -1.89
CA ILE A 176 -1.16 17.64 -3.33
C ILE A 176 -1.77 16.26 -3.57
N VAL A 177 -2.83 16.21 -4.36
CA VAL A 177 -3.53 14.95 -4.68
C VAL A 177 -3.57 14.80 -6.20
N ALA A 178 -3.06 13.66 -6.66
CA ALA A 178 -3.08 13.26 -8.06
C ALA A 178 -4.05 12.09 -8.23
N ALA A 179 -4.80 12.09 -9.32
CA ALA A 179 -5.72 11.01 -9.64
C ALA A 179 -5.77 10.73 -11.14
N GLU A 180 -6.07 9.48 -11.45
CA GLU A 180 -6.36 8.97 -12.79
C GLU A 180 -7.64 8.16 -12.70
N ASP A 181 -8.60 8.41 -13.60
CA ASP A 181 -9.89 7.71 -13.65
C ASP A 181 -10.66 7.64 -12.32
N GLY A 182 -10.53 8.69 -11.49
CA GLY A 182 -11.19 8.76 -10.17
C GLY A 182 -10.47 8.00 -9.06
N VAL A 183 -9.29 7.45 -9.35
CA VAL A 183 -8.46 6.69 -8.43
C VAL A 183 -7.22 7.48 -8.03
N VAL A 184 -6.96 7.55 -6.73
CA VAL A 184 -5.73 8.09 -6.14
C VAL A 184 -4.79 6.92 -5.84
N PRO A 185 -3.64 6.82 -6.50
CA PRO A 185 -2.67 5.77 -6.21
C PRO A 185 -1.99 6.03 -4.86
N VAL A 186 -1.69 4.95 -4.12
CA VAL A 186 -1.01 5.04 -2.82
C VAL A 186 0.37 5.72 -2.91
N CYS A 187 1.10 5.50 -4.00
CA CYS A 187 2.39 6.14 -4.26
C CYS A 187 2.27 7.46 -5.05
N GLY A 188 1.13 8.13 -4.97
CA GLY A 188 0.86 9.38 -5.69
C GLY A 188 1.52 10.62 -5.07
N ALA A 189 0.82 11.75 -5.21
CA ALA A 189 1.31 13.05 -4.73
C ALA A 189 1.21 13.25 -3.21
N ASN A 190 0.60 12.31 -2.49
CA ASN A 190 0.43 12.33 -1.03
C ASN A 190 1.76 12.36 -0.24
N GLY A 191 2.88 11.98 -0.86
CA GLY A 191 4.22 12.14 -0.25
C GLY A 191 4.79 13.57 -0.31
N VAL A 192 4.10 14.51 -0.96
CA VAL A 192 4.53 15.91 -1.04
C VAL A 192 4.20 16.64 0.26
N THR A 193 5.19 17.29 0.87
CA THR A 193 4.98 18.08 2.09
C THR A 193 4.39 19.45 1.80
N ALA A 194 3.84 20.12 2.81
CA ALA A 194 3.33 21.49 2.66
C ALA A 194 4.42 22.47 2.16
N ASP A 195 5.67 22.27 2.55
CA ASP A 195 6.81 23.11 2.16
C ASP A 195 7.21 22.95 0.69
N ASP A 196 6.89 21.82 0.07
CA ASP A 196 7.16 21.55 -1.34
C ASP A 196 6.11 22.19 -2.27
N ILE A 197 4.93 22.55 -1.75
CA ILE A 197 3.81 23.07 -2.57
C ILE A 197 4.21 24.27 -3.45
N PRO A 198 4.97 25.28 -2.99
CA PRO A 198 5.41 26.39 -3.83
C PRO A 198 6.23 25.93 -5.04
N LYS A 199 7.08 24.90 -4.88
CA LYS A 199 7.88 24.33 -5.97
C LYS A 199 6.97 23.70 -7.03
N PHE A 200 5.98 22.92 -6.61
CA PHE A 200 5.01 22.33 -7.55
C PHE A 200 4.17 23.40 -8.24
N ARG A 201 3.66 24.39 -7.51
CA ARG A 201 2.91 25.51 -8.12
C ARG A 201 3.70 26.20 -9.23
N LYS A 202 4.95 26.56 -8.94
CA LYS A 202 5.85 27.18 -9.91
C LYS A 202 6.05 26.29 -11.15
N ALA A 203 6.26 24.99 -10.97
CA ALA A 203 6.48 24.04 -12.07
C ALA A 203 5.25 23.83 -12.98
N TYR A 204 4.05 24.18 -12.50
CA TYR A 204 2.78 24.12 -13.23
C TYR A 204 2.26 25.52 -13.65
N GLY A 205 3.03 26.58 -13.39
CA GLY A 205 2.65 27.96 -13.73
C GLY A 205 1.44 28.47 -12.95
N LYS A 206 1.29 28.07 -11.69
CA LYS A 206 0.17 28.43 -10.80
C LYS A 206 0.62 29.26 -9.61
#